data_AF-A0A103EBZ7-F1
#
_entry.id   AF-A0A103EBZ7-F1
#
_cell.length_a   1.000
_cell.length_b   1.000
_cell.length_c   1.000
_cell.angle_alpha   90.00
_cell.angle_beta   90.00
_cell.angle_gamma   90.00
#
_symmetry.space_group_name_H-M   'P 1'
#
loop_
_entity.id
_entity.type
_entity.pdbx_description
1 polymer ?
#
loop_
_entity_poly.entity_id
_entity_poly.type
_entity_poly.pdbx_seq_one_letter_code
_entity_poly.pdbx_strand_id
1 'polypeptide(L)'
;MAEGKMGRTSRLICEYLQSNPGVTVNQMATAMGWQIERARKPVQKLIKCGYVVRGKRRGNCFPLTLTGKSFPSSADWAPNAQYLRRLRRSVIGDAYDVVIPAMRAMIDVGRAAS
;
A
#
# COMPACT_ATOMS: atom_id res chain seq x y z
N MET A 1 16.11 5.51 3.71
CA MET A 1 15.04 5.44 4.74
C MET A 1 15.75 5.33 6.08
N ALA A 2 15.46 6.19 7.06
CA ALA A 2 15.84 5.91 8.44
C ALA A 2 14.99 4.71 8.93
N GLU A 3 15.54 3.83 9.77
CA GLU A 3 14.89 2.60 10.24
C GLU A 3 13.46 2.81 10.78
N GLY A 4 13.15 3.98 11.36
CA GLY A 4 11.80 4.34 11.81
C GLY A 4 10.80 4.79 10.73
N LYS A 5 11.22 4.99 9.48
CA LYS A 5 10.36 5.54 8.38
C LYS A 5 9.93 4.48 7.34
N MET A 6 10.15 3.20 7.61
CA MET A 6 9.71 2.14 6.71
C MET A 6 8.19 1.96 6.78
N GLY A 7 7.49 2.20 5.66
CA GLY A 7 6.04 2.08 5.57
C GLY A 7 5.57 0.62 5.55
N ARG A 8 4.30 0.39 5.92
CA ARG A 8 3.68 -0.95 6.03
C ARG A 8 3.96 -1.86 4.84
N THR A 9 3.75 -1.38 3.61
CA THR A 9 3.97 -2.15 2.38
C THR A 9 5.41 -2.61 2.24
N SER A 10 6.39 -1.77 2.60
CA SER A 10 7.80 -2.12 2.54
C SER A 10 8.17 -3.19 3.57
N ARG A 11 7.58 -3.13 4.78
CA ARG A 11 7.79 -4.14 5.82
C ARG A 11 7.23 -5.50 5.41
N LEU A 12 5.99 -5.53 4.90
CA LEU A 12 5.34 -6.74 4.37
C LEU A 12 6.14 -7.38 3.23
N ILE A 13 6.75 -6.57 2.35
CA ILE A 13 7.63 -7.08 1.29
C ILE A 13 8.86 -7.76 1.89
N CYS A 14 9.49 -7.15 2.91
CA CYS A 14 10.63 -7.76 3.57
C CYS A 14 10.25 -9.07 4.27
N GLU A 15 9.16 -9.10 5.04
CA GLU A 15 8.68 -10.33 5.69
C GLU A 15 8.37 -11.44 4.69
N TYR A 16 7.72 -11.12 3.57
CA TYR A 16 7.43 -12.12 2.54
C TYR A 16 8.69 -12.65 1.86
N LEU A 17 9.67 -11.78 1.58
CA LEU A 17 10.96 -12.18 1.02
C LEU A 17 11.82 -12.97 2.00
N GLN A 18 11.58 -12.83 3.31
CA GLN A 18 12.23 -13.64 4.34
C GLN A 18 11.77 -15.10 4.25
N SER A 19 10.47 -15.34 4.10
CA SER A 19 9.92 -16.68 3.94
C SER A 19 10.11 -17.24 2.53
N ASN A 20 10.20 -16.38 1.50
CA ASN A 20 10.27 -16.79 0.10
C ASN A 20 11.40 -16.04 -0.65
N PRO A 21 12.67 -16.43 -0.46
CA PRO A 21 13.78 -15.83 -1.18
C PRO A 21 13.77 -16.20 -2.66
N GLY A 22 14.17 -15.26 -3.52
CA GLY A 22 14.32 -15.51 -4.97
C GLY A 22 13.03 -15.35 -5.79
N VAL A 23 11.93 -14.93 -5.17
CA VAL A 23 10.68 -14.61 -5.88
C VAL A 23 10.79 -13.33 -6.71
N THR A 24 9.99 -13.24 -7.75
CA THR A 24 9.91 -12.05 -8.60
C THR A 24 8.88 -11.04 -8.07
N VAL A 25 8.97 -9.77 -8.50
CA VAL A 25 7.98 -8.73 -8.15
C VAL A 25 6.56 -9.16 -8.53
N ASN A 26 6.40 -9.83 -9.67
CA ASN A 26 5.11 -10.25 -10.16
C ASN A 26 4.52 -11.36 -9.27
N GLN A 27 5.29 -12.42 -9.01
CA GLN A 27 4.87 -13.51 -8.12
C GLN A 27 4.54 -13.01 -6.72
N MET A 28 5.35 -12.09 -6.18
CA MET A 28 5.08 -11.45 -4.89
C MET A 28 3.77 -10.64 -4.92
N ALA A 29 3.54 -9.84 -5.97
CA ALA A 29 2.32 -9.06 -6.10
C ALA A 29 1.08 -9.95 -6.18
N THR A 30 1.14 -11.02 -6.97
CA THR A 30 0.06 -12.02 -7.08
C THR A 30 -0.22 -12.69 -5.74
N ALA A 31 0.81 -13.13 -5.02
CA ALA A 31 0.66 -13.79 -3.71
C ALA A 31 0.05 -12.86 -2.65
N MET A 32 0.33 -11.56 -2.73
CA MET A 32 -0.22 -10.54 -1.82
C MET A 32 -1.58 -9.97 -2.27
N GLY A 33 -2.12 -10.40 -3.42
CA GLY A 33 -3.34 -9.83 -4.00
C GLY A 33 -3.20 -8.35 -4.38
N TRP A 34 -1.99 -7.90 -4.74
CA TRP A 34 -1.72 -6.51 -5.12
C TRP A 34 -1.55 -6.36 -6.62
N GLN A 35 -1.94 -5.20 -7.14
CA GLN A 35 -1.51 -4.78 -8.46
C GLN A 35 0.01 -4.58 -8.49
N ILE A 36 0.65 -5.01 -9.58
CA ILE A 36 2.12 -4.94 -9.75
C ILE A 36 2.65 -3.52 -9.55
N GLU A 37 1.91 -2.51 -10.01
CA GLU A 37 2.28 -1.10 -9.90
C GLU A 37 2.40 -0.65 -8.44
N ARG A 38 1.52 -1.16 -7.56
CA ARG A 38 1.54 -0.93 -6.12
C ARG A 38 2.81 -1.48 -5.47
N ALA A 39 3.31 -2.61 -5.97
CA ALA A 39 4.52 -3.26 -5.46
C ALA A 39 5.83 -2.66 -6.03
N ARG A 40 5.79 -2.14 -7.26
CA ARG A 40 6.99 -1.68 -8.00
C ARG A 40 7.72 -0.53 -7.31
N LYS A 41 7.00 0.51 -6.88
CA LYS A 41 7.58 1.69 -6.20
C LYS A 41 8.22 1.31 -4.85
N PRO A 42 7.53 0.58 -3.94
CA PRO A 42 8.13 0.09 -2.70
C PRO A 42 9.38 -0.77 -2.92
N VAL A 43 9.36 -1.72 -3.86
CA VAL A 43 10.52 -2.58 -4.15
C VAL A 43 11.71 -1.76 -4.64
N GLN A 44 11.52 -0.82 -5.57
CA GLN A 44 12.60 0.05 -6.03
C GLN A 44 13.21 0.86 -4.87
N LYS A 45 12.38 1.34 -3.95
CA LYS A 45 12.84 2.09 -2.79
C LYS A 45 13.62 1.20 -1.80
N LEU A 46 13.18 -0.04 -1.61
CA LEU A 46 13.89 -1.04 -0.79
C LEU A 46 15.26 -1.40 -1.37
N ILE A 47 15.35 -1.52 -2.71
CA ILE A 47 16.63 -1.73 -3.40
C ILE A 47 17.55 -0.53 -3.20
N LYS A 48 17.06 0.69 -3.42
CA LYS A 48 17.86 1.92 -3.21
C LYS A 48 18.36 2.06 -1.76
N CYS A 49 17.61 1.57 -0.78
CA CYS A 49 18.02 1.60 0.62
C CYS A 49 18.89 0.39 1.05
N GLY A 50 19.11 -0.57 0.14
CA GLY A 50 19.93 -1.74 0.36
C GLY A 50 19.31 -2.80 1.28
N TYR A 51 17.98 -2.84 1.41
CA TYR A 51 17.27 -3.92 2.12
C TYR A 51 17.02 -5.14 1.22
N VAL A 52 16.89 -4.89 -0.09
CA VAL A 52 16.60 -5.91 -1.11
C VAL A 52 17.62 -5.78 -2.23
N VAL A 53 18.07 -6.90 -2.78
CA VAL A 53 18.93 -6.95 -3.96
C VAL A 53 18.21 -7.72 -5.07
N ARG A 54 18.47 -7.30 -6.32
CA ARG A 54 18.06 -8.04 -7.51
C ARG A 54 19.15 -9.07 -7.81
N GLY A 55 18.76 -10.34 -7.85
CA GLY A 55 19.63 -11.41 -8.33
C GLY A 55 19.81 -11.36 -9.84
N LYS A 56 20.56 -12.34 -10.37
CA LYS A 56 20.76 -12.51 -11.81
C LYS A 56 19.42 -12.68 -12.51
N ARG A 57 19.28 -12.04 -13.68
CA ARG A 57 18.08 -12.15 -14.52
C ARG A 57 17.80 -13.63 -14.84
N ARG A 58 16.59 -14.10 -14.52
CA ARG A 58 16.08 -15.41 -14.91
C ARG A 58 14.94 -15.18 -15.90
N GLY A 59 15.18 -15.42 -17.18
CA GLY A 59 14.24 -15.11 -18.26
C GLY A 59 13.93 -13.61 -18.33
N ASN A 60 12.65 -13.23 -18.25
CA ASN A 60 12.21 -11.83 -18.26
C ASN A 60 12.08 -11.18 -16.88
N CYS A 61 12.46 -11.88 -15.80
CA CYS A 61 12.28 -11.38 -14.45
C CYS A 61 13.59 -11.33 -13.66
N PHE A 62 13.61 -10.43 -12.67
CA PHE A 62 14.69 -10.34 -11.69
C PHE A 62 14.20 -10.91 -10.35
N PRO A 63 14.81 -12.00 -9.86
CA PRO A 63 14.51 -12.53 -8.54
C PRO A 63 14.97 -11.53 -7.47
N LEU A 64 14.21 -11.43 -6.38
CA LEU A 64 14.49 -10.54 -5.26
C LEU A 64 14.98 -11.36 -4.07
N THR A 65 15.98 -10.83 -3.37
CA THR A 65 16.53 -11.43 -2.15
C THR A 65 16.79 -10.35 -1.12
N LEU A 66 16.60 -10.69 0.16
CA LEU A 66 16.98 -9.82 1.26
C LEU A 66 18.50 -9.80 1.41
N THR A 67 19.02 -8.64 1.83
CA THR A 67 20.46 -8.43 2.07
C THR A 67 20.92 -8.82 3.47
N GLY A 68 20.00 -9.18 4.36
CA GLY A 68 20.28 -9.46 5.78
C GLY A 68 20.26 -8.22 6.69
N LYS A 69 19.95 -7.02 6.15
CA LYS A 69 19.72 -5.85 7.00
C LYS A 69 18.49 -6.05 7.89
N SER A 70 18.62 -5.69 9.17
CA SER A 70 17.49 -5.61 10.10
C SER A 70 16.41 -4.67 9.57
N PHE A 71 15.15 -5.08 9.64
CA PHE A 71 14.01 -4.24 9.29
C PHE A 71 12.96 -4.35 10.41
N PRO A 72 12.20 -3.28 10.67
CA PRO A 72 11.13 -3.32 11.68
C PRO A 72 9.99 -4.22 11.21
N SER A 73 9.38 -4.97 12.13
CA SER A 73 8.24 -5.83 11.81
C SER A 73 7.02 -5.01 11.37
N SER A 74 6.22 -5.58 10.49
CA SER A 74 4.93 -5.02 10.09
C SER A 74 3.92 -4.99 11.24
N ALA A 75 4.06 -5.87 12.24
CA ALA A 75 3.24 -5.86 13.45
C ALA A 75 3.42 -4.57 14.26
N ASP A 76 4.64 -4.05 14.31
CA ASP A 76 4.98 -2.79 15.00
C ASP A 76 4.64 -1.54 14.17
N TRP A 77 3.92 -1.70 13.04
CA TRP A 77 3.55 -0.56 12.21
C TRP A 77 2.25 0.08 12.72
N ALA A 78 2.39 1.26 13.31
CA ALA A 78 1.25 2.12 13.61
C ALA A 78 1.05 3.19 12.51
N PRO A 79 -0.19 3.38 12.02
CA PRO A 79 -0.49 4.48 11.11
C PRO A 79 -0.27 5.84 11.80
N ASN A 80 0.40 6.77 11.12
CA ASN A 80 0.59 8.13 11.62
C ASN A 80 -0.78 8.80 11.87
N ALA A 81 -0.95 9.48 13.00
CA ALA A 81 -2.16 10.24 13.34
C ALA A 81 -2.60 11.20 12.21
N GLN A 82 -1.65 11.81 11.50
CA GLN A 82 -1.96 12.69 10.36
C GLN A 82 -2.55 11.91 9.17
N TYR A 83 -2.08 10.67 8.93
CA TYR A 83 -2.65 9.79 7.91
C TYR A 83 -4.07 9.35 8.29
N LEU A 84 -4.29 8.98 9.56
CA LEU A 84 -5.63 8.66 10.07
C LEU A 84 -6.60 9.84 9.92
N ARG A 85 -6.15 11.07 10.20
CA ARG A 85 -6.97 12.28 10.01
C ARG A 85 -7.37 12.49 8.54
N ARG A 86 -6.47 12.23 7.58
CA ARG A 86 -6.80 12.34 6.14
C ARG A 86 -7.80 11.27 5.73
N LEU A 87 -7.62 10.04 6.19
CA LEU A 87 -8.55 8.94 5.89
C LEU A 87 -9.95 9.22 6.45
N ARG A 88 -10.05 9.75 7.67
CA ARG A 88 -11.34 10.17 8.22
C ARG A 88 -12.01 11.26 7.38
N ARG A 89 -11.24 12.24 6.89
CA ARG A 89 -11.79 13.29 6.01
C ARG A 89 -12.29 12.75 4.67
N SER A 90 -11.60 11.78 4.06
CA SER A 90 -12.05 11.22 2.79
C SER A 90 -13.36 10.46 2.96
N VAL A 91 -13.47 9.61 3.98
CA VAL A 91 -14.71 8.86 4.27
C VAL A 91 -15.89 9.80 4.55
N ILE A 92 -15.65 10.88 5.27
CA ILE A 92 -16.67 11.90 5.53
C ILE A 92 -17.06 12.62 4.23
N GLY A 93 -16.10 12.95 3.36
CA GLY A 93 -16.35 13.54 2.04
C GLY A 93 -17.25 12.65 1.18
N ASP A 94 -16.91 11.36 1.07
CA ASP A 94 -17.67 10.38 0.30
C ASP A 94 -19.12 10.27 0.82
N ALA A 95 -19.34 10.40 2.14
CA ALA A 95 -20.69 10.40 2.72
C ALA A 95 -21.49 11.66 2.33
N TYR A 96 -20.85 12.84 2.28
CA TYR A 96 -21.52 14.07 1.85
C TYR A 96 -21.93 14.04 0.38
N ASP A 97 -21.13 13.42 -0.48
CA ASP A 97 -21.43 13.27 -1.90
C ASP A 97 -22.71 12.45 -2.17
N VAL A 98 -23.12 11.60 -1.22
CA VAL A 98 -24.37 10.84 -1.29
C VAL A 98 -25.54 11.58 -0.63
N VAL A 99 -25.31 12.15 0.56
CA VAL A 99 -26.37 12.76 1.38
C VAL A 99 -26.89 14.06 0.76
N ILE A 100 -26.01 14.91 0.22
CA ILE A 100 -26.42 16.22 -0.31
C ILE A 100 -27.35 16.08 -1.53
N PRO A 101 -27.06 15.24 -2.55
CA PRO A 101 -27.99 15.02 -3.65
C PRO A 101 -29.32 14.39 -3.21
N ALA A 102 -29.28 13.45 -2.26
CA ALA A 102 -30.49 12.82 -1.74
C ALA A 102 -31.41 13.83 -1.03
N MET A 103 -30.83 14.72 -0.21
CA MET A 103 -31.58 15.80 0.44
C MET A 103 -32.18 16.77 -0.59
N ARG A 104 -31.44 17.13 -1.64
CA ARG A 104 -31.97 17.95 -2.73
C ARG A 104 -33.16 17.29 -3.43
N ALA A 105 -33.03 16.01 -3.79
CA ALA A 105 -34.10 15.27 -4.44
C ALA A 105 -35.38 15.22 -3.59
N MET A 106 -35.25 15.01 -2.26
CA MET A 106 -36.40 15.03 -1.35
C MET A 106 -37.10 16.39 -1.30
N ILE A 107 -36.33 17.48 -1.32
CA ILE A 107 -36.87 18.84 -1.35
C ILE A 107 -37.59 19.12 -2.67
N ASP A 108 -37.00 18.70 -3.80
CA ASP A 108 -37.58 18.92 -5.12
C ASP A 108 -38.90 18.14 -5.29
N VAL A 109 -38.98 16.91 -4.78
CA VAL A 109 -40.24 16.14 -4.74
C VAL A 109 -41.31 16.85 -3.91
N GLY A 110 -40.93 17.37 -2.74
CA GLY A 110 -41.84 18.13 -1.88
C GLY A 110 -42.38 19.40 -2.55
N ARG A 111 -41.55 20.08 -3.35
CA ARG A 111 -41.94 21.28 -4.11
C ARG A 111 -42.79 20.98 -5.34
N ALA A 112 -42.60 19.82 -5.97
CA ALA A 112 -43.40 19.41 -7.12
C ALA A 112 -44.80 18.92 -6.72
N ALA A 113 -44.99 18.55 -5.45
CA ALA A 113 -46.26 18.08 -4.89
C ALA A 113 -47.16 19.20 -4.32
N SER A 114 -46.68 20.46 -4.32
CA SER A 114 -47.38 21.66 -3.84
C SER A 114 -47.77 22.57 -4.99
#